data_AF-S3UVI7-F1
#
_entry.id   AF-S3UVI7-F1
#
_cell.length_a   1.000
_cell.length_b   1.000
_cell.length_c   1.000
_cell.angle_alpha   90.00
_cell.angle_beta   90.00
_cell.angle_gamma   90.00
#
_symmetry.space_group_name_H-M   'P 1'
#
loop_
_entity.id
_entity.type
_entity.pdbx_description
1 polymer ?
#
loop_
_entity_poly.entity_id
_entity_poly.type
_entity_poly.pdbx_seq_one_letter_code
_entity_poly.pdbx_strand_id
1 'polypeptide(L)'
;MFVNYESSNVGPYYEILYIPGNFEYKDRTYKRITRIFVSSRESVEEGFRNWAIPKEQADFVWQKTGSVTKIEISRDGKIFLRAMIKTLGFNFPVSTSLFDISLLQKANDGEYLNTAFAGRGKGKFARLESFWVDENLFPNFLNAGGFKTGVGINPFDLVFPVAKKLS
;
A
#
# COMPACT_ATOMS: atom_id res chain seq x y z
N MET A 1 -1.79 -2.14 2.99
CA MET A 1 -2.76 -1.44 2.13
C MET A 1 -2.97 -2.26 0.87
N PHE A 2 -4.20 -2.35 0.38
CA PHE A 2 -4.54 -2.94 -0.93
C PHE A 2 -5.06 -1.82 -1.81
N VAL A 3 -4.51 -1.67 -3.01
CA VAL A 3 -4.82 -0.55 -3.90
C VAL A 3 -5.07 -1.07 -5.31
N ASN A 4 -6.12 -0.55 -5.94
CA ASN A 4 -6.43 -0.75 -7.35
C ASN A 4 -6.40 0.62 -8.01
N TYR A 5 -5.33 0.92 -8.74
CA TYR A 5 -5.24 2.16 -9.53
C TYR A 5 -5.94 1.94 -10.86
N GLU A 6 -7.09 2.58 -11.05
CA GLU A 6 -7.81 2.56 -12.34
C GLU A 6 -7.13 3.48 -13.39
N SER A 7 -6.33 4.44 -12.94
CA SER A 7 -5.51 5.32 -13.77
C SER A 7 -4.23 5.74 -13.03
N SER A 8 -3.11 5.79 -13.75
CA SER A 8 -1.83 6.33 -13.27
C SER A 8 -0.92 6.71 -14.44
N ASN A 9 0.24 7.30 -14.17
CA ASN A 9 1.24 7.64 -15.20
C ASN A 9 1.75 6.42 -15.98
N VAL A 10 1.67 5.22 -15.38
CA VAL A 10 2.10 3.94 -15.98
C VAL A 10 0.90 3.05 -16.33
N GLY A 11 -0.30 3.63 -16.43
CA GLY A 11 -1.54 2.89 -16.65
C GLY A 11 -2.12 2.24 -15.38
N PRO A 12 -3.19 1.44 -15.51
CA PRO A 12 -3.84 0.80 -14.38
C PRO A 12 -3.01 -0.36 -13.80
N TYR A 13 -2.99 -0.50 -12.47
CA TYR A 13 -2.29 -1.60 -11.80
C TYR A 13 -2.82 -1.84 -10.38
N TYR A 14 -2.54 -3.03 -9.86
CA TYR A 14 -2.77 -3.38 -8.47
C TYR A 14 -1.50 -3.24 -7.66
N GLU A 15 -1.65 -2.85 -6.39
CA GLU A 15 -0.56 -2.71 -5.44
C GLU A 15 -0.97 -3.23 -4.07
N ILE A 16 -0.07 -3.98 -3.44
CA ILE A 16 -0.13 -4.27 -2.01
C ILE A 16 1.14 -3.75 -1.37
N LEU A 17 1.00 -3.05 -0.25
CA LEU A 17 2.16 -2.59 0.53
C LEU A 17 1.94 -2.79 2.02
N TYR A 18 3.05 -2.95 2.74
CA TYR A 18 3.07 -3.08 4.19
C TYR A 18 3.91 -2.00 4.84
N ILE A 19 3.30 -1.32 5.82
CA ILE A 19 3.93 -0.31 6.68
C ILE A 19 3.75 -0.83 8.11
N PRO A 20 4.81 -1.34 8.76
CA PRO A 20 4.68 -1.99 10.06
C PRO A 20 4.38 -1.01 11.20
N GLY A 21 4.74 0.26 11.06
CA GLY A 21 4.57 1.22 12.14
C GLY A 21 5.36 2.51 11.95
N ASN A 22 5.59 3.18 13.07
CA ASN A 22 6.40 4.39 13.16
C ASN A 22 7.88 4.03 13.27
N PHE A 23 8.72 4.87 12.69
CA PHE A 23 10.18 4.80 12.78
C PHE A 23 10.73 6.16 13.15
N GLU A 24 11.61 6.22 14.14
CA GLU A 24 12.25 7.45 14.57
C GLU A 24 13.57 7.69 13.81
N TYR A 25 13.74 8.90 13.29
CA TYR A 25 14.97 9.34 12.66
C TYR A 25 15.18 10.84 12.88
N LYS A 26 16.34 11.22 13.45
CA LYS A 26 16.68 12.62 13.78
C LYS A 26 15.52 13.35 14.47
N ASP A 27 15.02 12.77 15.57
CA ASP A 27 13.93 13.31 16.41
C ASP A 27 12.58 13.53 15.69
N ARG A 28 12.37 12.86 14.55
CA ARG A 28 11.11 12.88 13.80
C ARG A 28 10.60 11.47 13.58
N THR A 29 9.27 11.33 13.59
CA THR A 29 8.58 10.07 13.30
C THR A 29 8.23 9.98 11.82
N TYR A 30 8.58 8.87 11.20
CA TYR A 30 8.29 8.53 9.81
C TYR A 30 7.56 7.20 9.72
N LYS A 31 6.98 6.94 8.56
CA LYS A 31 6.52 5.61 8.14
C LYS A 31 7.54 5.01 7.17
N ARG A 32 7.60 3.69 7.10
CA ARG A 32 8.45 2.98 6.13
C ARG A 32 7.70 1.84 5.48
N ILE A 33 7.76 1.75 4.16
CA ILE A 33 7.27 0.58 3.43
C ILE A 33 8.36 -0.47 3.47
N THR A 34 8.08 -1.64 4.02
CA THR A 34 9.05 -2.74 4.15
C THR A 34 8.83 -3.85 3.14
N ARG A 35 7.61 -3.98 2.63
CA ARG A 35 7.22 -4.93 1.59
C ARG A 35 6.20 -4.30 0.66
N ILE A 36 6.35 -4.52 -0.64
CA ILE A 36 5.46 -4.01 -1.66
C ILE A 36 5.48 -4.90 -2.89
N PHE A 37 4.30 -5.26 -3.39
CA PHE A 37 4.12 -5.98 -4.65
C PHE A 37 3.18 -5.21 -5.57
N VAL A 38 3.46 -5.24 -6.88
CA VAL A 38 2.67 -4.59 -7.92
C VAL A 38 2.41 -5.51 -9.11
N SER A 39 1.31 -5.29 -9.83
CA SER A 39 0.95 -6.09 -11.01
C SER A 39 1.62 -5.64 -12.32
N SER A 40 2.01 -4.37 -12.45
CA SER A 40 2.69 -3.83 -13.64
C SER A 40 4.21 -3.82 -13.46
N ARG A 41 4.93 -4.28 -14.49
CA ARG A 41 6.40 -4.16 -14.60
C ARG A 41 6.85 -2.71 -14.72
N GLU A 42 6.12 -1.87 -15.46
CA GLU A 42 6.51 -0.47 -15.66
C GLU A 42 6.53 0.30 -14.33
N SER A 43 5.63 -0.04 -13.39
CA SER A 43 5.63 0.52 -12.02
C SER A 43 6.90 0.16 -11.21
N VAL A 44 7.53 -0.98 -11.50
CA VAL A 44 8.75 -1.44 -10.80
C VAL A 44 9.95 -0.60 -11.21
N GLU A 45 10.11 -0.32 -12.50
CA GLU A 45 11.30 0.34 -13.06
C GLU A 45 11.35 1.86 -12.78
N GLU A 46 10.20 2.50 -12.59
CA GLU A 46 10.12 3.91 -12.19
C GLU A 46 10.13 4.09 -10.65
N GLY A 47 9.62 3.11 -9.90
CA GLY A 47 9.45 3.17 -8.46
C GLY A 47 10.75 3.16 -7.64
N PHE A 48 11.76 2.41 -8.10
CA PHE A 48 13.00 2.23 -7.34
C PHE A 48 13.92 3.44 -7.43
N ARG A 49 14.10 4.02 -8.63
CA ARG A 49 15.02 5.14 -8.86
C ARG A 49 14.61 6.42 -8.14
N ASN A 50 13.31 6.68 -8.05
CA ASN A 50 12.79 7.94 -7.51
C ASN A 50 12.49 7.89 -5.99
N TRP A 51 12.21 6.70 -5.44
CA TRP A 51 11.73 6.58 -4.05
C TRP A 51 12.46 5.52 -3.21
N ALA A 52 13.45 4.80 -3.77
CA ALA A 52 14.15 3.69 -3.10
C ALA A 52 13.21 2.61 -2.53
N ILE A 53 12.03 2.44 -3.14
CA ILE A 53 11.05 1.42 -2.74
C ILE A 53 11.32 0.15 -3.58
N PRO A 54 11.74 -0.97 -2.97
CA PRO A 54 12.01 -2.22 -3.69
C PRO A 54 10.69 -2.90 -4.06
N LYS A 55 9.98 -2.36 -5.06
CA LYS A 55 8.76 -2.97 -5.59
C LYS A 55 9.10 -4.31 -6.21
N GLU A 56 8.33 -5.33 -5.88
CA GLU A 56 8.44 -6.66 -6.49
C GLU A 56 7.21 -6.90 -7.37
N GLN A 57 7.38 -7.62 -8.48
CA GLN A 57 6.26 -7.97 -9.34
C GLN A 57 5.52 -9.19 -8.79
N ALA A 58 4.19 -9.18 -8.85
CA ALA A 58 3.33 -10.32 -8.58
C ALA A 58 2.07 -10.29 -9.46
N ASP A 59 1.39 -11.42 -9.58
CA ASP A 59 0.11 -11.53 -10.27
C ASP A 59 -1.03 -11.33 -9.28
N PHE A 60 -2.08 -10.62 -9.71
CA PHE A 60 -3.22 -10.26 -8.88
C PHE A 60 -4.53 -10.71 -9.53
N VAL A 61 -5.39 -11.33 -8.72
CA VAL A 61 -6.79 -11.56 -9.06
C VAL A 61 -7.63 -10.69 -8.13
N TRP A 62 -8.41 -9.77 -8.71
CA TRP A 62 -9.22 -8.81 -7.96
C TRP A 62 -10.68 -8.89 -8.39
N GLN A 63 -11.54 -9.36 -7.50
CA GLN A 63 -12.97 -9.58 -7.80
C GLN A 63 -13.84 -8.82 -6.82
N LYS A 64 -14.67 -7.91 -7.33
CA LYS A 64 -15.61 -7.12 -6.51
C LYS A 64 -17.05 -7.55 -6.80
N THR A 65 -17.77 -7.96 -5.76
CA THR A 65 -19.20 -8.32 -5.83
C THR A 65 -19.95 -7.55 -4.74
N GLY A 66 -20.68 -6.51 -5.16
CA GLY A 66 -21.36 -5.61 -4.24
C GLY A 66 -20.38 -4.93 -3.28
N SER A 67 -20.56 -5.17 -1.97
CA SER A 67 -19.69 -4.60 -0.91
C SER A 67 -18.47 -5.45 -0.58
N VAL A 68 -18.34 -6.63 -1.18
CA VAL A 68 -17.26 -7.60 -0.94
C VAL A 68 -16.22 -7.52 -2.05
N THR A 69 -14.95 -7.53 -1.68
CA THR A 69 -13.80 -7.64 -2.58
C THR A 69 -12.98 -8.86 -2.18
N LYS A 70 -12.72 -9.75 -3.12
CA LYS A 70 -11.80 -10.90 -2.98
C LYS A 70 -10.52 -10.60 -3.75
N ILE A 71 -9.39 -10.86 -3.10
CA ILE A 71 -8.05 -10.60 -3.64
C ILE A 71 -7.23 -11.87 -3.46
N GLU A 72 -6.61 -12.33 -4.55
CA GLU A 72 -5.55 -13.33 -4.50
C GLU A 72 -4.30 -12.77 -5.16
N ILE A 73 -3.14 -13.05 -4.56
CA ILE A 73 -1.85 -12.62 -5.07
C ILE A 73 -0.92 -13.83 -5.17
N SER A 74 -0.31 -14.00 -6.34
CA SER A 74 0.62 -15.09 -6.62
C SER A 74 1.94 -14.61 -7.20
N ARG A 75 2.98 -15.41 -7.01
CA ARG A 75 4.28 -15.24 -7.63
C ARG A 75 4.77 -16.58 -8.12
N ASP A 76 5.28 -16.63 -9.34
CA ASP A 76 5.76 -17.85 -9.99
C ASP A 76 4.72 -18.98 -9.95
N GLY A 77 3.44 -18.62 -10.18
CA GLY A 77 2.29 -19.52 -10.15
C GLY A 77 1.85 -19.99 -8.76
N LYS A 78 2.49 -19.54 -7.67
CA LYS A 78 2.14 -19.90 -6.29
C LYS A 78 1.44 -18.75 -5.59
N ILE A 79 0.23 -19.00 -5.08
CA ILE A 79 -0.52 -18.02 -4.28
C ILE A 79 0.18 -17.87 -2.93
N PHE A 80 0.49 -16.63 -2.55
CA PHE A 80 1.09 -16.30 -1.25
C PHE A 80 0.21 -15.39 -0.41
N LEU A 81 -0.88 -14.84 -0.97
CA LEU A 81 -1.83 -14.04 -0.20
C LEU A 81 -3.25 -14.22 -0.71
N ARG A 82 -4.20 -14.36 0.23
CA ARG A 82 -5.64 -14.29 -0.01
C ARG A 82 -6.29 -13.36 1.00
N ALA A 83 -7.15 -12.47 0.52
CA ALA A 83 -7.93 -11.59 1.39
C ALA A 83 -9.37 -11.46 0.89
N MET A 84 -10.31 -11.39 1.83
CA MET A 84 -11.69 -10.99 1.56
C MET A 84 -12.04 -9.80 2.44
N ILE A 85 -12.41 -8.69 1.81
CA ILE A 85 -12.68 -7.42 2.48
C ILE A 85 -14.13 -7.02 2.20
N LYS A 86 -14.86 -6.64 3.24
CA LYS A 86 -16.23 -6.12 3.15
C LYS A 86 -16.26 -4.65 3.54
N THR A 87 -16.81 -3.82 2.66
CA THR A 87 -17.11 -2.41 2.96
C THR A 87 -18.48 -2.27 3.60
N LEU A 88 -18.62 -1.33 4.53
CA LEU A 88 -19.78 -1.19 5.42
C LEU A 88 -20.16 0.29 5.58
N GLY A 89 -21.45 0.54 5.80
CA GLY A 89 -21.96 1.85 6.19
C GLY A 89 -21.99 2.91 5.09
N PHE A 90 -22.10 4.16 5.54
CA PHE A 90 -22.23 5.35 4.70
C PHE A 90 -20.88 5.92 4.28
N ASN A 91 -20.90 6.72 3.21
CA ASN A 91 -19.71 7.43 2.72
C ASN A 91 -19.35 8.60 3.64
N PHE A 92 -18.06 8.78 3.90
CA PHE A 92 -17.52 9.96 4.56
C PHE A 92 -16.31 10.51 3.78
N PRO A 93 -16.05 11.82 3.79
CA PRO A 93 -14.87 12.37 3.14
C PRO A 93 -13.59 11.88 3.84
N VAL A 94 -12.60 11.47 3.05
CA VAL A 94 -11.26 11.13 3.53
C VAL A 94 -10.25 12.08 2.91
N SER A 95 -9.39 12.67 3.74
CA SER A 95 -8.20 13.38 3.29
C SER A 95 -7.03 13.00 4.18
N THR A 96 -5.93 12.59 3.57
CA THR A 96 -4.66 12.32 4.26
C THR A 96 -3.80 13.58 4.40
N SER A 97 -4.20 14.71 3.80
CA SER A 97 -3.52 16.01 4.01
C SER A 97 -3.62 16.53 5.45
N LEU A 98 -4.45 15.91 6.29
CA LEU A 98 -4.58 16.20 7.71
C LEU A 98 -3.58 15.40 8.56
N PHE A 99 -2.93 14.39 7.99
CA PHE A 99 -2.14 13.39 8.73
C PHE A 99 -0.67 13.30 8.28
N ASP A 100 -0.19 14.22 7.43
CA ASP A 100 1.21 14.37 6.97
C ASP A 100 2.03 13.08 6.99
N ILE A 101 1.55 12.06 6.25
CA ILE A 101 2.19 10.75 6.27
C ILE A 101 3.48 10.84 5.45
N SER A 102 4.60 10.97 6.15
CA SER A 102 5.94 11.07 5.59
C SER A 102 6.60 9.68 5.53
N LEU A 103 6.86 9.20 4.33
CA LEU A 103 7.57 7.94 4.07
C LEU A 103 9.07 8.19 4.02
N LEU A 104 9.84 7.50 4.87
CA LEU A 104 11.30 7.52 4.83
C LEU A 104 11.82 6.18 4.31
N GLN A 105 12.61 6.23 3.24
CA GLN A 105 13.25 5.06 2.63
C GLN A 105 14.76 5.24 2.55
N LYS A 106 15.49 4.13 2.61
CA LYS A 106 16.95 4.14 2.48
C LYS A 106 17.33 3.70 1.08
N ALA A 107 18.06 4.54 0.36
CA ALA A 107 18.61 4.27 -0.97
C ALA A 107 19.88 3.39 -0.90
N ASN A 108 20.29 2.85 -2.04
CA ASN A 108 21.44 1.94 -2.15
C ASN A 108 22.78 2.61 -1.80
N ASP A 109 22.89 3.92 -2.04
CA ASP A 109 24.04 4.75 -1.66
C ASP A 109 24.08 5.09 -0.16
N GLY A 110 23.07 4.65 0.59
CA GLY A 110 22.95 4.87 2.03
C GLY A 110 22.16 6.13 2.40
N GLU A 111 21.76 6.96 1.45
CA GLU A 111 20.98 8.17 1.70
C GLU A 111 19.53 7.85 2.10
N TYR A 112 18.91 8.75 2.87
CA TYR A 112 17.50 8.66 3.20
C TYR A 112 16.66 9.59 2.32
N LEU A 113 15.65 9.02 1.67
CA LEU A 113 14.69 9.72 0.82
C LEU A 113 13.36 9.84 1.56
N ASN A 114 12.85 11.07 1.66
CA ASN A 114 11.58 11.37 2.30
C ASN A 114 10.51 11.76 1.29
N THR A 115 9.34 11.15 1.39
CA THR A 115 8.18 11.38 0.54
C THR A 115 6.93 11.57 1.38
N ALA A 116 6.40 12.79 1.41
CA ALA A 116 5.08 13.06 1.99
C ALA A 116 4.03 12.85 0.89
N PHE A 117 3.24 11.78 1.00
CA PHE A 117 2.15 11.54 0.04
C PHE A 117 0.87 12.20 0.53
N ALA A 118 0.04 12.63 -0.42
CA ALA A 118 -1.27 13.19 -0.14
C ALA A 118 -2.32 12.47 -0.98
N GLY A 119 -3.45 12.17 -0.36
CA GLY A 119 -4.56 11.50 -0.99
C GLY A 119 -5.90 11.93 -0.44
N ARG A 120 -6.91 11.93 -1.29
CA ARG A 120 -8.29 12.35 -0.99
C ARG A 120 -9.26 11.33 -1.57
N GLY A 121 -10.46 11.26 -1.03
CA GLY A 121 -11.49 10.38 -1.59
C GLY A 121 -12.73 10.26 -0.72
N LYS A 122 -13.57 9.27 -1.06
CA LYS A 122 -14.76 8.90 -0.28
C LYS A 122 -14.52 7.58 0.43
N GLY A 123 -14.44 7.63 1.75
CA GLY A 123 -14.23 6.49 2.63
C GLY A 123 -15.54 5.80 3.04
N LYS A 124 -15.42 4.51 3.31
CA LYS A 124 -16.37 3.68 4.04
C LYS A 124 -15.59 2.86 5.07
N PHE A 125 -16.25 2.41 6.13
CA PHE A 125 -15.65 1.40 6.99
C PHE A 125 -15.42 0.11 6.19
N ALA A 126 -14.33 -0.57 6.49
CA ALA A 126 -14.00 -1.85 5.90
C ALA A 126 -13.64 -2.86 6.99
N ARG A 127 -13.96 -4.12 6.75
CA ARG A 127 -13.60 -5.24 7.61
C ARG A 127 -13.03 -6.37 6.77
N LEU A 128 -11.95 -6.96 7.26
CA LEU A 128 -11.33 -8.16 6.74
C LEU A 128 -12.15 -9.36 7.23
N GLU A 129 -12.82 -10.03 6.30
CA GLU A 129 -13.62 -11.24 6.54
C GLU A 129 -12.72 -12.47 6.63
N SER A 130 -11.75 -12.57 5.72
CA SER A 130 -10.73 -13.61 5.74
C SER A 130 -9.39 -13.05 5.28
N PHE A 131 -8.31 -13.63 5.80
CA PHE A 131 -6.94 -13.30 5.44
C PHE A 131 -6.06 -14.51 5.64
N TRP A 132 -5.30 -14.86 4.61
CA TRP A 132 -4.26 -15.87 4.66
C TRP A 132 -3.05 -15.34 3.90
N VAL A 133 -1.87 -15.63 4.41
CA VAL A 133 -0.61 -15.18 3.80
C VAL A 133 0.51 -16.17 4.09
N ASP A 134 1.43 -16.35 3.15
CA ASP A 134 2.73 -16.96 3.37
C ASP A 134 3.70 -15.90 3.93
N GLU A 135 4.05 -16.05 5.21
CA GLU A 135 4.88 -15.09 5.96
C GLU A 135 6.33 -14.99 5.46
N ASN A 136 6.78 -15.94 4.64
CA ASN A 136 8.08 -15.85 3.97
C ASN A 136 8.10 -14.75 2.89
N LEU A 137 6.95 -14.45 2.30
CA LEU A 137 6.81 -13.48 1.21
C LEU A 137 6.15 -12.18 1.66
N PHE A 138 5.14 -12.25 2.51
CA PHE A 138 4.45 -11.05 2.99
C PHE A 138 4.07 -11.15 4.47
N PRO A 139 4.31 -10.10 5.28
CA PRO A 139 4.09 -10.19 6.72
C PRO A 139 2.61 -10.39 7.08
N ASN A 140 2.36 -11.29 8.04
CA ASN A 140 1.06 -11.43 8.65
C ASN A 140 0.84 -10.35 9.71
N PHE A 141 0.30 -9.22 9.29
CA PHE A 141 0.07 -8.07 10.17
C PHE A 141 -0.89 -8.37 11.34
N LEU A 142 -1.74 -9.40 11.24
CA LEU A 142 -2.64 -9.79 12.33
C LEU A 142 -1.86 -10.40 13.49
N ASN A 143 -0.81 -11.17 13.20
CA ASN A 143 0.09 -11.73 14.23
C ASN A 143 0.89 -10.63 14.94
N ALA A 144 1.13 -9.50 14.26
CA ALA A 144 1.78 -8.32 14.82
C ALA A 144 0.82 -7.35 15.56
N GLY A 145 -0.40 -7.79 15.89
CA GLY A 145 -1.39 -6.98 16.61
C GLY A 145 -2.19 -6.00 15.74
N GLY A 146 -2.12 -6.15 14.41
CA GLY A 146 -2.87 -5.32 13.48
C GLY A 146 -4.39 -5.60 13.49
N PHE A 147 -5.16 -4.60 13.07
CA PHE A 147 -6.62 -4.64 13.14
C PHE A 147 -7.26 -5.29 11.90
N LYS A 148 -8.33 -6.05 12.09
CA LYS A 148 -9.19 -6.54 10.99
C LYS A 148 -10.12 -5.46 10.43
N THR A 149 -10.16 -4.27 11.03
CA THR A 149 -10.97 -3.14 10.57
C THR A 149 -10.09 -2.09 9.91
N GLY A 150 -10.68 -1.31 9.01
CA GLY A 150 -9.98 -0.25 8.29
C GLY A 150 -10.95 0.62 7.51
N VAL A 151 -10.41 1.32 6.51
CA VAL A 151 -11.16 2.22 5.64
C VAL A 151 -11.00 1.75 4.20
N GLY A 152 -12.11 1.57 3.49
CA GLY A 152 -12.13 1.41 2.03
C GLY A 152 -12.42 2.75 1.39
N ILE A 153 -11.61 3.18 0.43
CA ILE A 153 -11.74 4.49 -0.22
C ILE A 153 -12.02 4.30 -1.71
N ASN A 154 -13.15 4.81 -2.20
CA ASN A 154 -13.50 4.82 -3.61
C ASN A 154 -14.58 5.89 -3.90
N PRO A 155 -14.36 6.82 -4.85
CA PRO A 155 -13.10 7.02 -5.59
C PRO A 155 -12.01 7.58 -4.67
N PHE A 156 -10.76 7.48 -5.11
CA PHE A 156 -9.61 8.10 -4.44
C PHE A 156 -8.66 8.73 -5.46
N ASP A 157 -7.97 9.77 -5.03
CA ASP A 157 -6.82 10.37 -5.71
C ASP A 157 -5.62 10.25 -4.76
N LEU A 158 -4.46 9.91 -5.31
CA LEU A 158 -3.23 9.76 -4.54
C LEU A 158 -2.06 10.37 -5.31
N VAL A 159 -1.35 11.30 -4.66
CA VAL A 159 -0.24 12.05 -5.21
C VAL A 159 1.02 11.70 -4.43
N PHE A 160 2.01 11.17 -5.15
CA PHE A 160 3.36 10.93 -4.65
C PHE A 160 4.32 11.94 -5.27
N PRO A 161 4.73 12.99 -4.54
CA PRO A 161 5.74 13.91 -5.05
C PRO A 161 7.10 13.20 -5.16
N VAL A 162 8.02 13.80 -5.92
CA VAL A 162 9.42 13.37 -5.96
C VAL A 162 10.01 13.44 -4.55
N ALA A 163 10.73 12.38 -4.16
CA ALA A 163 11.32 12.31 -2.83
C ALA A 163 12.38 13.39 -2.62
N LYS A 164 12.48 13.90 -1.39
CA LYS A 164 13.53 14.83 -0.98
C LYS A 164 14.61 14.08 -0.21
N LYS A 165 15.88 14.34 -0.54
CA LYS A 165 17.01 13.85 0.26
C LYS A 165 16.95 14.46 1.66
N LEU A 166 17.08 13.62 2.68
CA LEU A 166 17.22 14.06 4.07
C LEU A 166 18.72 14.12 4.40
N SER A 167 19.31 15.32 4.29
CA SER A 167 20.67 15.62 4.76
C SER A 167 20.81 15.44 6.26
#